data_AF-A0A8H6XVX1-F1
#
_entry.id   AF-A0A8H6XVX1-F1
#
_cell.length_a   1.000
_cell.length_b   1.000
_cell.length_c   1.000
_cell.angle_alpha   90.00
_cell.angle_beta   90.00
_cell.angle_gamma   90.00
#
_symmetry.space_group_name_H-M   'P 1'
#
loop_
_entity.id
_entity.type
_entity.pdbx_description
1 polymer ?
#
loop_
_entity_poly.entity_id
_entity_poly.type
_entity_poly.pdbx_seq_one_letter_code
_entity_poly.pdbx_strand_id
1 'polypeptide(L)'
;MRRTRSARITSDAYAAMKVTLKAIQASTDACAPLKSAVSTVIVVLELVEKVKSDKKECDHIAERSAQLVQDILRQTKEFGVALPAEVEESVVKIEKLFKEIENFFKELKKENILERIARQDRNKSQVDEYGRLLDEAMLHFNFNMELSMHRLHLEFAAVDQKRHAAVLAVSHMSESERLQLLTQIRGKVLFVHVELVSDLRIMI
;
A
#
# COMPACT_ATOMS: atom_id res chain seq x y z
N MET A 1 12.02 -36.65 -20.13
CA MET A 1 12.62 -35.40 -20.67
C MET A 1 11.70 -34.16 -20.60
N ARG A 2 10.69 -34.05 -19.71
CA ARG A 2 9.76 -32.89 -19.63
C ARG A 2 10.02 -31.89 -18.49
N ARG A 3 10.96 -32.17 -17.56
CA ARG A 3 11.19 -31.32 -16.37
C ARG A 3 11.88 -29.98 -16.64
N THR A 4 12.59 -29.84 -17.76
CA THR A 4 13.40 -28.64 -18.07
C THR A 4 12.59 -27.45 -18.60
N ARG A 5 11.41 -27.67 -19.18
CA ARG A 5 10.60 -26.59 -19.78
C ARG A 5 9.77 -25.85 -18.72
N SER A 6 9.17 -26.59 -17.79
CA SER A 6 8.33 -26.01 -16.72
C SER A 6 9.13 -25.13 -15.74
N ALA A 7 10.35 -25.55 -15.38
CA ALA A 7 11.18 -24.80 -14.45
C ALA A 7 11.77 -23.51 -15.06
N ARG A 8 11.94 -23.46 -16.40
CA ARG A 8 12.36 -22.24 -17.08
C ARG A 8 11.24 -21.20 -17.12
N ILE A 9 10.00 -21.64 -17.37
CA ILE A 9 8.84 -20.74 -17.45
C ILE A 9 8.60 -20.00 -16.12
N THR A 10 8.69 -20.71 -14.98
CA THR A 10 8.50 -20.07 -13.66
C THR A 10 9.67 -19.15 -13.29
N SER A 11 10.91 -19.52 -13.66
CA SER A 11 12.08 -18.66 -13.46
C SER A 11 12.02 -17.37 -14.28
N ASP A 12 11.57 -17.43 -15.54
CA ASP A 12 11.43 -16.26 -16.40
C ASP A 12 10.30 -15.34 -15.91
N ALA A 13 9.20 -15.93 -15.41
CA ALA A 13 8.09 -15.19 -14.81
C ALA A 13 8.52 -14.43 -13.55
N TYR A 14 9.29 -15.07 -12.66
CA TYR A 14 9.81 -14.38 -11.47
C TYR A 14 10.85 -13.31 -11.80
N ALA A 15 11.69 -13.53 -12.82
CA ALA A 15 12.58 -12.49 -13.30
C ALA A 15 11.79 -11.26 -13.77
N ALA A 16 10.73 -11.46 -14.56
CA ALA A 16 9.84 -10.37 -14.98
C ALA A 16 9.15 -9.68 -13.80
N MET A 17 8.56 -10.44 -12.86
CA MET A 17 7.92 -9.88 -11.66
C MET A 17 8.91 -9.06 -10.81
N LYS A 18 10.13 -9.55 -10.59
CA LYS A 18 11.18 -8.82 -9.87
C LYS A 18 11.55 -7.52 -10.58
N VAL A 19 11.69 -7.53 -11.90
CA VAL A 19 11.96 -6.31 -12.69
C VAL A 19 10.83 -5.30 -12.53
N THR A 20 9.57 -5.74 -12.66
CA THR A 20 8.40 -4.88 -12.47
C THR A 20 8.36 -4.31 -11.06
N LEU A 21 8.52 -5.12 -10.03
CA LEU A 21 8.53 -4.66 -8.64
C LEU A 21 9.66 -3.68 -8.35
N LYS A 22 10.87 -3.90 -8.88
CA LYS A 22 12.01 -2.97 -8.75
C LYS A 22 11.75 -1.64 -9.47
N ALA A 23 11.17 -1.69 -10.66
CA ALA A 23 10.80 -0.48 -11.41
C ALA A 23 9.74 0.32 -10.67
N ILE A 24 8.75 -0.36 -10.07
CA ILE A 24 7.75 0.31 -9.24
C ILE A 24 8.39 0.90 -7.98
N GLN A 25 9.21 0.13 -7.26
CA GLN A 25 9.93 0.61 -6.07
C GLN A 25 10.75 1.87 -6.33
N ALA A 26 11.41 1.95 -7.50
CA ALA A 26 12.23 3.10 -7.90
C ALA A 26 11.41 4.30 -8.38
N SER A 27 10.18 4.10 -8.86
CA SER A 27 9.33 5.16 -9.40
C SER A 27 8.29 5.69 -8.42
N THR A 28 8.09 5.01 -7.28
CA THR A 28 7.07 5.41 -6.31
C THR A 28 7.64 6.25 -5.17
N ASP A 29 7.02 7.41 -4.92
CA ASP A 29 7.06 8.13 -3.64
C ASP A 29 6.26 7.41 -2.54
N ALA A 30 6.17 6.08 -2.62
CA ALA A 30 5.41 5.24 -1.71
C ALA A 30 5.91 5.40 -0.27
N CYS A 31 4.96 5.26 0.66
CA CYS A 31 5.23 5.27 2.09
C CYS A 31 6.24 4.16 2.47
N ALA A 32 6.96 4.37 3.58
CA ALA A 32 8.02 3.46 4.02
C ALA A 32 7.55 2.00 4.19
N PRO A 33 6.37 1.71 4.77
CA PRO A 33 5.87 0.33 4.88
C PRO A 33 5.71 -0.37 3.53
N LEU A 34 5.22 0.34 2.51
CA LEU A 34 5.00 -0.24 1.19
C LEU A 34 6.32 -0.53 0.47
N LYS A 35 7.32 0.36 0.59
CA LYS A 35 8.68 0.10 0.08
C LYS A 35 9.32 -1.12 0.75
N SER A 36 9.12 -1.27 2.05
CA SER A 36 9.57 -2.44 2.80
C SER A 36 8.90 -3.72 2.29
N ALA A 37 7.57 -3.73 2.18
CA ALA A 37 6.80 -4.86 1.65
C ALA A 37 7.24 -5.29 0.25
N VAL A 38 7.47 -4.34 -0.67
CA VAL A 38 7.99 -4.63 -2.02
C VAL A 38 9.35 -5.33 -1.94
N SER A 39 10.25 -4.83 -1.10
CA SER A 39 11.59 -5.40 -0.91
C SER A 39 11.50 -6.83 -0.39
N THR A 40 10.66 -7.06 0.62
CA THR A 40 10.44 -8.40 1.19
C THR A 40 9.90 -9.37 0.15
N VAL A 41 8.93 -8.96 -0.67
CA VAL A 41 8.36 -9.84 -1.71
C VAL A 41 9.38 -10.16 -2.82
N ILE A 42 10.26 -9.23 -3.18
CA ILE A 42 11.39 -9.52 -4.09
C ILE A 42 12.26 -10.64 -3.50
N VAL A 43 12.58 -10.57 -2.21
CA VAL A 43 13.37 -11.61 -1.53
C VAL A 43 12.62 -12.94 -1.49
N VAL A 44 11.31 -12.93 -1.24
CA VAL A 44 10.46 -14.14 -1.30
C VAL A 44 10.56 -14.84 -2.65
N LEU A 45 10.45 -14.09 -3.76
CA LEU A 45 10.59 -14.63 -5.12
C LEU A 45 11.98 -15.27 -5.34
N GLU A 46 13.05 -14.65 -4.85
CA GLU A 46 14.41 -15.19 -4.92
C GLU A 46 14.65 -16.43 -4.05
N LEU A 47 13.94 -16.53 -2.91
CA LEU A 47 14.02 -17.69 -2.03
C LEU A 47 13.27 -18.87 -2.65
N VAL A 48 12.07 -18.64 -3.18
CA VAL A 48 11.25 -19.67 -3.80
C VAL A 48 11.94 -20.34 -4.99
N GLU A 49 12.69 -19.59 -5.81
CA GLU A 49 13.53 -20.15 -6.89
C GLU A 49 14.50 -21.25 -6.40
N LYS A 50 14.89 -21.20 -5.11
CA LYS A 50 15.87 -22.11 -4.49
C LYS A 50 15.21 -23.23 -3.69
N VAL A 51 13.90 -23.18 -3.46
CA VAL A 51 13.16 -24.22 -2.73
C VAL A 51 12.97 -25.45 -3.64
N LYS A 52 13.20 -26.64 -3.08
CA LYS A 52 13.09 -27.93 -3.80
C LYS A 52 11.86 -28.75 -3.39
N SER A 53 11.30 -28.48 -2.22
CA SER A 53 10.06 -29.08 -1.67
C SER A 53 8.83 -28.35 -2.19
N ASP A 54 7.69 -29.03 -2.27
CA ASP A 54 6.35 -28.41 -2.34
C ASP A 54 6.30 -27.19 -3.27
N LYS A 55 6.98 -27.35 -4.41
CA LYS A 55 7.44 -26.23 -5.25
C LYS A 55 6.26 -25.48 -5.81
N LYS A 56 5.20 -26.20 -6.18
CA LYS A 56 3.99 -25.62 -6.75
C LYS A 56 3.24 -24.76 -5.74
N GLU A 57 3.14 -25.24 -4.51
CA GLU A 57 2.47 -24.55 -3.40
C GLU A 57 3.29 -23.33 -2.96
N CYS A 58 4.61 -23.48 -2.86
CA CYS A 58 5.54 -22.38 -2.61
C CYS A 58 5.48 -21.32 -3.72
N ASP A 59 5.43 -21.76 -4.98
CA ASP A 59 5.30 -20.88 -6.15
C ASP A 59 4.00 -20.08 -6.07
N HIS A 60 2.89 -20.74 -5.74
CA HIS A 60 1.59 -20.09 -5.58
C HIS A 60 1.61 -18.97 -4.53
N ILE A 61 2.22 -19.18 -3.36
CA ILE A 61 2.32 -18.15 -2.31
C ILE A 61 3.19 -16.97 -2.76
N ALA A 62 4.29 -17.22 -3.45
CA ALA A 62 5.16 -16.16 -3.95
C ALA A 62 4.47 -15.33 -5.04
N GLU A 63 3.80 -15.98 -6.00
CA GLU A 63 2.98 -15.32 -7.01
C GLU A 63 1.87 -14.49 -6.36
N ARG A 64 1.16 -15.07 -5.39
CA ARG A 64 0.08 -14.37 -4.66
C ARG A 64 0.61 -13.14 -3.94
N SER A 65 1.75 -13.25 -3.26
CA SER A 65 2.41 -12.13 -2.57
C SER A 65 2.79 -11.00 -3.53
N ALA A 66 3.35 -11.34 -4.69
CA ALA A 66 3.69 -10.37 -5.73
C ALA A 66 2.46 -9.68 -6.31
N GLN A 67 1.38 -10.42 -6.58
CA GLN A 67 0.12 -9.86 -7.05
C GLN A 67 -0.48 -8.88 -6.03
N LEU A 68 -0.48 -9.26 -4.75
CA LEU A 68 -1.01 -8.46 -3.66
C LEU A 68 -0.29 -7.10 -3.53
N VAL A 69 1.05 -7.11 -3.58
CA VAL A 69 1.85 -5.88 -3.56
C VAL A 69 1.54 -4.99 -4.77
N GLN A 70 1.42 -5.57 -5.97
CA GLN A 70 1.06 -4.80 -7.17
C GLN A 70 -0.33 -4.18 -7.06
N ASP A 71 -1.30 -4.91 -6.50
CA ASP A 71 -2.66 -4.41 -6.30
C ASP A 71 -2.69 -3.28 -5.27
N ILE A 72 -1.95 -3.40 -4.15
CA ILE A 72 -1.79 -2.33 -3.17
C ILE A 72 -1.19 -1.09 -3.84
N LEU A 73 -0.06 -1.24 -4.54
CA LEU A 73 0.61 -0.14 -5.24
C LEU A 73 -0.32 0.58 -6.21
N ARG A 74 -1.12 -0.17 -6.97
CA ARG A 74 -2.11 0.38 -7.91
C ARG A 74 -3.18 1.21 -7.17
N GLN A 75 -3.75 0.67 -6.10
CA GLN A 75 -4.81 1.34 -5.33
C GLN A 75 -4.30 2.55 -4.55
N THR A 76 -3.08 2.48 -4.02
CA THR A 76 -2.48 3.57 -3.25
C THR A 76 -1.98 4.73 -4.12
N LYS A 77 -1.87 4.54 -5.44
CA LYS A 77 -1.32 5.55 -6.35
C LYS A 77 -2.08 6.88 -6.29
N GLU A 78 -3.38 6.83 -6.03
CA GLU A 78 -4.25 8.00 -5.96
C GLU A 78 -4.02 8.87 -4.71
N PHE A 79 -3.43 8.29 -3.66
CA PHE A 79 -3.17 8.98 -2.38
C PHE A 79 -1.82 9.71 -2.33
N GLY A 80 -0.95 9.50 -3.33
CA GLY A 80 0.37 10.11 -3.35
C GLY A 80 1.26 9.65 -2.20
N VAL A 81 1.82 10.60 -1.44
CA VAL A 81 2.86 10.34 -0.42
C VAL A 81 2.29 9.91 0.94
N ALA A 82 1.04 10.28 1.24
CA ALA A 82 0.42 10.05 2.54
C ALA A 82 -0.83 9.18 2.43
N LEU A 83 -0.80 8.02 3.07
CA LEU A 83 -1.97 7.13 3.15
C LEU A 83 -2.85 7.52 4.34
N PRO A 84 -4.17 7.29 4.26
CA PRO A 84 -5.02 7.28 5.43
C PRO A 84 -4.48 6.30 6.49
N ALA A 85 -4.60 6.65 7.76
CA ALA A 85 -3.97 5.90 8.86
C ALA A 85 -4.41 4.42 8.89
N GLU A 86 -5.69 4.16 8.63
CA GLU A 86 -6.28 2.81 8.61
C GLU A 86 -5.73 1.95 7.46
N VAL A 87 -5.44 2.61 6.33
CA VAL A 87 -4.84 1.97 5.14
C VAL A 87 -3.37 1.70 5.38
N GLU A 88 -2.64 2.66 5.95
CA GLU A 88 -1.24 2.49 6.34
C GLU A 88 -1.08 1.34 7.33
N GLU A 89 -1.93 1.26 8.36
CA GLU A 89 -1.91 0.15 9.32
C GLU A 89 -2.13 -1.20 8.63
N SER A 90 -3.01 -1.25 7.64
CA SER A 90 -3.26 -2.46 6.84
C SER A 90 -2.04 -2.86 6.03
N VAL A 91 -1.34 -1.90 5.42
CA VAL A 91 -0.08 -2.14 4.70
C VAL A 91 1.01 -2.65 5.66
N VAL A 92 1.10 -2.11 6.87
CA VAL A 92 2.04 -2.60 7.91
C VAL A 92 1.74 -4.04 8.31
N LYS A 93 0.47 -4.42 8.44
CA LYS A 93 0.07 -5.81 8.73
C LYS A 93 0.47 -6.76 7.59
N ILE A 94 0.24 -6.34 6.35
CA ILE A 94 0.64 -7.10 5.16
C ILE A 94 2.17 -7.24 5.07
N GLU A 95 2.93 -6.18 5.37
CA GLU A 95 4.39 -6.23 5.42
C GLU A 95 4.89 -7.27 6.43
N LYS A 96 4.29 -7.32 7.63
CA LYS A 96 4.62 -8.31 8.65
C LYS A 96 4.34 -9.73 8.15
N LEU A 97 3.20 -9.94 7.50
CA LEU A 97 2.85 -11.24 6.91
C LEU A 97 3.87 -11.67 5.84
N PHE A 98 4.32 -10.75 4.98
CA PHE A 98 5.39 -11.05 4.03
C PHE A 98 6.71 -11.43 4.70
N LYS A 99 7.06 -10.80 5.82
CA LYS A 99 8.26 -11.17 6.60
C LYS A 99 8.13 -12.57 7.21
N GLU A 100 6.95 -12.95 7.65
CA GLU A 100 6.69 -14.32 8.13
C GLU A 100 6.85 -15.34 7.00
N ILE A 101 6.29 -15.06 5.82
CA ILE A 101 6.45 -15.89 4.62
C ILE A 101 7.93 -15.97 4.19
N GLU A 102 8.67 -14.86 4.24
CA GLU A 102 10.10 -14.83 3.95
C GLU A 102 10.88 -15.75 4.90
N ASN A 103 10.58 -15.69 6.20
CA ASN A 103 11.20 -16.54 7.21
C ASN A 103 10.87 -18.02 6.99
N PHE A 104 9.62 -18.33 6.68
CA PHE A 104 9.19 -19.68 6.31
C PHE A 104 9.99 -20.22 5.11
N PHE A 105 10.15 -19.42 4.03
CA PHE A 105 10.96 -19.85 2.89
C PHE A 105 12.46 -19.98 3.20
N LYS A 106 13.01 -19.15 4.11
CA LYS A 106 14.38 -19.31 4.59
C LYS A 106 14.57 -20.63 5.34
N GLU A 107 13.57 -21.06 6.11
CA GLU A 107 13.59 -22.35 6.80
C GLU A 107 13.51 -23.51 5.81
N LEU A 108 12.53 -23.49 4.89
CA LEU A 108 12.39 -24.50 3.84
C LEU A 108 13.65 -24.68 2.99
N LYS A 109 14.38 -23.60 2.72
CA LYS A 109 15.65 -23.65 1.99
C LYS A 109 16.74 -24.43 2.75
N LYS A 110 16.71 -24.41 4.08
CA LYS A 110 17.71 -25.05 4.94
C LYS A 110 17.38 -26.52 5.26
N GLU A 111 16.15 -26.96 5.04
CA GLU A 111 15.72 -28.32 5.41
C GLU A 111 16.44 -29.41 4.59
N ASN A 112 16.88 -30.44 5.30
CA ASN A 112 17.42 -31.64 4.68
C ASN A 112 16.29 -32.59 4.25
N ILE A 113 16.57 -33.52 3.32
CA ILE A 113 15.56 -34.40 2.71
C ILE A 113 14.74 -35.19 3.74
N LEU A 114 15.35 -35.61 4.85
CA LEU A 114 14.68 -36.38 5.91
C LEU A 114 13.74 -35.50 6.75
N GLU A 115 14.17 -34.28 7.09
CA GLU A 115 13.35 -33.30 7.80
C GLU A 115 12.13 -32.91 6.95
N ARG A 116 12.34 -32.75 5.64
CA ARG A 116 11.30 -32.46 4.66
C ARG A 116 10.21 -33.52 4.64
N ILE A 117 10.56 -34.81 4.66
CA ILE A 117 9.58 -35.90 4.67
C ILE A 117 8.85 -35.92 6.01
N ALA A 118 9.56 -35.78 7.12
CA ALA A 118 8.96 -35.78 8.45
C ALA A 118 8.00 -34.59 8.70
N ARG A 119 8.18 -33.49 7.98
CA ARG A 119 7.41 -32.24 8.15
C ARG A 119 6.46 -31.92 7.00
N GLN A 120 6.29 -32.83 6.03
CA GLN A 120 5.54 -32.56 4.81
C GLN A 120 4.11 -32.07 5.08
N ASP A 121 3.38 -32.74 5.98
CA ASP A 121 2.00 -32.35 6.33
C ASP A 121 1.95 -30.98 7.02
N ARG A 122 2.94 -30.68 7.86
CA ARG A 122 3.07 -29.38 8.53
C ARG A 122 3.37 -28.28 7.52
N ASN A 123 4.33 -28.49 6.63
CA ASN A 123 4.73 -27.51 5.62
C ASN A 123 3.54 -27.19 4.69
N LYS A 124 2.80 -28.22 4.28
CA LYS A 124 1.58 -28.04 3.48
C LYS A 124 0.52 -27.23 4.23
N SER A 125 0.24 -27.58 5.48
CA SER A 125 -0.71 -26.82 6.32
C SER A 125 -0.29 -25.37 6.52
N GLN A 126 1.02 -25.09 6.65
CA GLN A 126 1.52 -23.71 6.77
C GLN A 126 1.38 -22.93 5.48
N VAL A 127 1.61 -23.56 4.32
CA VAL A 127 1.39 -22.91 3.01
C VAL A 127 -0.08 -22.56 2.82
N ASP A 128 -0.99 -23.50 3.09
CA ASP A 128 -2.43 -23.25 2.99
C ASP A 128 -2.87 -22.11 3.93
N GLU A 129 -2.32 -22.08 5.15
CA GLU A 129 -2.59 -21.01 6.11
C GLU A 129 -2.07 -19.65 5.65
N TYR A 130 -0.86 -19.57 5.09
CA TYR A 130 -0.35 -18.32 4.53
C TYR A 130 -1.20 -17.84 3.34
N GLY A 131 -1.71 -18.75 2.52
CA GLY A 131 -2.64 -18.40 1.44
C GLY A 131 -3.90 -17.72 2.00
N ARG A 132 -4.51 -18.34 3.02
CA ARG A 132 -5.68 -17.79 3.72
C ARG A 132 -5.40 -16.43 4.36
N LEU A 133 -4.27 -16.28 5.04
CA LEU A 133 -3.88 -15.03 5.70
C LEU A 133 -3.61 -13.90 4.70
N LEU A 134 -3.05 -14.21 3.53
CA LEU A 134 -2.87 -13.21 2.46
C LEU A 134 -4.22 -12.72 1.94
N ASP A 135 -5.16 -13.62 1.71
CA ASP A 135 -6.51 -13.25 1.24
C ASP A 135 -7.26 -12.43 2.29
N GLU A 136 -7.19 -12.82 3.57
CA GLU A 136 -7.76 -12.09 4.70
C GLU A 136 -7.17 -10.68 4.81
N ALA A 137 -5.84 -10.56 4.74
CA ALA A 137 -5.17 -9.26 4.80
C ALA A 137 -5.54 -8.36 3.61
N MET A 138 -5.72 -8.93 2.41
CA MET A 138 -6.18 -8.17 1.24
C MET A 138 -7.63 -7.69 1.39
N LEU A 139 -8.52 -8.52 1.94
CA LEU A 139 -9.90 -8.12 2.22
C LEU A 139 -9.94 -6.95 3.21
N HIS A 140 -9.16 -7.02 4.29
CA HIS A 140 -9.04 -5.93 5.25
C HIS A 140 -8.48 -4.65 4.63
N PHE A 141 -7.44 -4.77 3.80
CA PHE A 141 -6.89 -3.62 3.07
C PHE A 141 -7.93 -2.97 2.17
N ASN A 142 -8.63 -3.75 1.33
CA ASN A 142 -9.65 -3.23 0.42
C ASN A 142 -10.80 -2.57 1.18
N PHE A 143 -11.27 -3.18 2.27
CA PHE A 143 -12.33 -2.60 3.11
C PHE A 143 -11.92 -1.25 3.69
N ASN A 144 -10.71 -1.17 4.28
CA ASN A 144 -10.20 0.09 4.82
C ASN A 144 -9.96 1.12 3.71
N MET A 145 -9.63 0.66 2.50
CA MET A 145 -9.44 1.53 1.36
C MET A 145 -10.76 2.16 0.91
N GLU A 146 -11.79 1.34 0.72
CA GLU A 146 -13.14 1.79 0.38
C GLU A 146 -13.73 2.71 1.44
N LEU A 147 -13.55 2.37 2.73
CA LEU A 147 -14.02 3.20 3.84
C LEU A 147 -13.34 4.59 3.82
N SER A 148 -12.02 4.62 3.61
CA SER A 148 -11.27 5.88 3.53
C SER A 148 -11.71 6.73 2.35
N MET A 149 -11.91 6.09 1.17
CA MET A 149 -12.43 6.79 -0.01
C MET A 149 -13.84 7.33 0.23
N HIS A 150 -14.72 6.55 0.86
CA HIS A 150 -16.07 6.99 1.18
C HIS A 150 -16.07 8.20 2.12
N ARG A 151 -15.22 8.17 3.15
CA ARG A 151 -15.06 9.30 4.09
C ARG A 151 -14.60 10.56 3.37
N LEU A 152 -13.61 10.46 2.49
CA LEU A 152 -13.15 11.60 1.69
C LEU A 152 -14.29 12.17 0.83
N HIS A 153 -15.08 11.34 0.16
CA HIS A 153 -16.23 11.81 -0.62
C HIS A 153 -17.26 12.57 0.23
N LEU A 154 -17.56 12.09 1.43
CA LEU A 154 -18.47 12.77 2.35
C LEU A 154 -17.90 14.13 2.81
N GLU A 155 -16.61 14.19 3.11
CA GLU A 155 -15.94 15.44 3.47
C GLU A 155 -15.95 16.45 2.31
N PHE A 156 -15.68 16.00 1.07
CA PHE A 156 -15.79 16.85 -0.12
C PHE A 156 -17.22 17.35 -0.35
N ALA A 157 -18.23 16.48 -0.24
CA ALA A 157 -19.63 16.86 -0.38
C ALA A 157 -20.06 17.89 0.69
N ALA A 158 -19.62 17.71 1.93
CA ALA A 158 -19.88 18.67 3.01
C ALA A 158 -19.21 20.03 2.76
N VAL A 159 -17.98 20.03 2.23
CA VAL A 159 -17.27 21.26 1.84
C VAL A 159 -17.97 21.96 0.68
N ASP A 160 -18.39 21.22 -0.34
CA ASP A 160 -19.07 21.79 -1.51
C ASP A 160 -20.44 22.36 -1.15
N GLN A 161 -21.20 21.67 -0.29
CA GLN A 161 -22.45 22.19 0.26
C GLN A 161 -22.23 23.49 1.04
N LYS A 162 -21.19 23.56 1.89
CA LYS A 162 -20.83 24.80 2.61
C LYS A 162 -20.45 25.92 1.66
N ARG A 163 -19.71 25.62 0.59
CA ARG A 163 -19.34 26.59 -0.45
C ARG A 163 -20.58 27.11 -1.19
N HIS A 164 -21.47 26.22 -1.62
CA HIS A 164 -22.71 26.59 -2.29
C HIS A 164 -23.61 27.44 -1.39
N ALA A 165 -23.79 27.05 -0.13
CA ALA A 165 -24.55 27.83 0.85
C ALA A 165 -23.94 29.23 1.07
N ALA A 166 -22.60 29.33 1.15
CA ALA A 166 -21.91 30.61 1.30
C ALA A 166 -22.07 31.49 0.06
N VAL A 167 -21.97 30.92 -1.15
CA VAL A 167 -22.19 31.66 -2.41
C VAL A 167 -23.62 32.17 -2.49
N LEU A 168 -24.61 31.34 -2.16
CA LEU A 168 -26.01 31.76 -2.11
C LEU A 168 -26.23 32.87 -1.08
N ALA A 169 -25.68 32.73 0.12
CA ALA A 169 -25.76 33.76 1.15
C ALA A 169 -25.21 35.09 0.63
N VAL A 170 -24.00 35.11 0.05
CA VAL A 170 -23.41 36.32 -0.56
C VAL A 170 -24.28 36.88 -1.69
N SER A 171 -24.89 36.02 -2.51
CA SER A 171 -25.76 36.44 -3.62
C SER A 171 -27.04 37.14 -3.15
N HIS A 172 -27.51 36.85 -1.93
CA HIS A 172 -28.67 37.49 -1.31
C HIS A 172 -28.33 38.69 -0.42
N MET A 173 -27.06 38.94 -0.14
CA MET A 173 -26.63 40.11 0.64
C MET A 173 -26.81 41.41 -0.15
N SER A 174 -27.18 42.47 0.57
CA SER A 174 -27.16 43.83 0.03
C SER A 174 -25.73 44.32 -0.23
N GLU A 175 -25.58 45.33 -1.07
CA GLU A 175 -24.27 45.85 -1.48
C GLU A 175 -23.46 46.40 -0.30
N SER A 176 -24.11 47.03 0.69
CA SER A 176 -23.47 47.52 1.90
C SER A 176 -22.92 46.39 2.78
N GLU A 177 -23.67 45.30 2.93
CA GLU A 177 -23.25 44.12 3.69
C GLU A 177 -22.09 43.39 2.98
N ARG A 178 -22.10 43.31 1.65
CA ARG A 178 -20.98 42.75 0.86
C ARG A 178 -19.70 43.56 1.04
N LEU A 179 -19.79 44.89 1.03
CA LEU A 179 -18.64 45.77 1.25
C LEU A 179 -18.05 45.64 2.66
N GLN A 180 -18.89 45.47 3.68
CA GLN A 180 -18.43 45.19 5.05
C GLN A 180 -17.71 43.83 5.14
N LEU A 181 -18.27 42.77 4.54
CA LEU A 181 -17.62 41.45 4.48
C LEU A 181 -16.26 41.49 3.79
N LEU A 182 -16.17 42.15 2.63
CA LEU A 182 -14.91 42.28 1.89
C LEU A 182 -13.85 43.03 2.70
N THR A 183 -14.26 44.05 3.44
CA THR A 183 -13.36 44.82 4.32
C THR A 183 -12.85 43.93 5.47
N GLN A 184 -13.72 43.12 6.07
CA GLN A 184 -13.36 42.20 7.14
C GLN A 184 -12.44 41.06 6.66
N ILE A 185 -12.72 40.48 5.49
CA ILE A 185 -11.88 39.44 4.87
C ILE A 185 -10.51 40.02 4.53
N ARG A 186 -10.46 41.21 3.91
CA ARG A 186 -9.20 41.88 3.56
C ARG A 186 -8.35 42.16 4.80
N GLY A 187 -8.97 42.56 5.92
CA GLY A 187 -8.30 42.73 7.20
C GLY A 187 -7.68 41.42 7.72
N LYS A 188 -8.41 40.30 7.65
CA LYS A 188 -7.91 38.98 8.08
C LYS A 188 -6.79 38.44 7.17
N VAL A 189 -6.93 38.60 5.85
CA VAL A 189 -5.90 38.15 4.89
C VAL A 189 -4.60 38.94 5.07
N LEU A 190 -4.70 40.25 5.26
CA LEU A 190 -3.53 41.09 5.58
C LEU A 190 -2.88 40.67 6.90
N PHE A 191 -3.66 40.28 7.92
CA PHE A 191 -3.13 39.83 9.20
C PHE A 191 -2.35 38.52 9.10
N VAL A 192 -2.90 37.52 8.39
CA VAL A 192 -2.22 36.23 8.15
C VAL A 192 -0.94 36.42 7.33
N HIS A 193 -0.96 37.33 6.35
CA HIS A 193 0.22 37.63 5.54
C HIS A 193 1.34 38.32 6.34
N VAL A 194 0.99 39.12 7.36
CA VAL A 194 1.96 39.79 8.25
C VAL A 194 2.54 38.82 9.29
N GLU A 195 1.75 37.88 9.82
CA GLU A 195 2.26 36.83 10.72
C GLU A 195 3.24 35.90 9.99
N LEU A 196 2.89 35.42 8.79
CA LEU A 196 3.79 34.56 7.98
C LEU A 196 5.11 35.25 7.61
N VAL A 197 5.09 36.57 7.37
CA VAL A 197 6.29 37.36 7.05
C VAL A 197 7.12 37.67 8.31
N SER A 198 6.48 37.82 9.46
CA SER A 198 7.15 38.00 10.76
C SER A 198 7.85 36.72 11.21
N ASP A 199 7.20 35.57 11.04
CA ASP A 199 7.78 34.26 11.37
C ASP A 199 8.95 33.90 10.46
N LEU A 200 8.90 34.25 9.17
CA LEU A 200 10.04 34.09 8.26
C LEU A 200 11.23 34.98 8.62
N ARG A 201 11.02 36.15 9.24
CA ARG A 201 12.08 37.08 9.67
C ARG A 201 12.77 36.66 10.97
N ILE A 202 12.14 35.81 11.79
CA ILE A 202 12.72 35.29 13.03
C ILE A 202 13.61 34.05 12.75
N MET A 203 13.47 33.43 11.56
CA MET A 203 14.25 32.27 11.13
C MET A 203 15.47 32.57 10.24
N ILE A 204 15.81 33.84 9.98
CA ILE A 204 17.02 34.28 9.24
C ILE A 204 17.96 34.99 10.22
#